data_AF-A0A7M7HH58-F1
#
_entry.id   AF-A0A7M7HH58-F1
#
_cell.length_a   1.000
_cell.length_b   1.000
_cell.length_c   1.000
_cell.angle_alpha   90.00
_cell.angle_beta   90.00
_cell.angle_gamma   90.00
#
_symmetry.space_group_name_H-M   'P 1'
#
loop_
_entity.id
_entity.type
_entity.pdbx_description
1 polymer ?
#
loop_
_entity_poly.entity_id
_entity_poly.type
_entity_poly.pdbx_seq_one_letter_code
_entity_poly.pdbx_strand_id
1 'polypeptide(L)'
;MIQRALKDDMLGWRMINSVVLVGASTRIPMKKKILRDFFGVKDLNSPTNHDEDVAYGGAVQATNLSDVKSDVSNNILLLDVNPLTIGIEMADVMTKLFTKEKPHFPLTEE
;
A
#
# COMPACT_ATOMS: atom_id res chain seq x y z
N MET A 1 -12.70 3.29 -1.81
CA MET A 1 -11.40 2.57 -1.74
C MET A 1 -10.94 2.40 -0.30
N ILE A 2 -10.75 3.48 0.47
CA ILE A 2 -10.28 3.41 1.88
C ILE A 2 -11.13 2.47 2.74
N GLN A 3 -12.46 2.61 2.75
CA GLN A 3 -13.36 1.71 3.49
C GLN A 3 -13.26 0.25 3.05
N ARG A 4 -12.99 -0.01 1.76
CA ARG A 4 -12.81 -1.37 1.24
C ARG A 4 -11.51 -1.98 1.74
N ALA A 5 -10.41 -1.23 1.72
CA ALA A 5 -9.12 -1.68 2.25
C ALA A 5 -9.22 -1.99 3.76
N LEU A 6 -9.84 -1.10 4.54
CA LEU A 6 -10.09 -1.34 5.97
C LEU A 6 -10.92 -2.61 6.21
N LYS A 7 -11.93 -2.86 5.36
CA LYS A 7 -12.75 -4.07 5.43
C LYS A 7 -11.95 -5.33 5.07
N ASP A 8 -11.15 -5.27 4.02
CA ASP A 8 -10.32 -6.39 3.55
C ASP A 8 -9.29 -6.80 4.62
N ASP A 9 -8.81 -5.84 5.43
CA ASP A 9 -7.90 -6.11 6.55
C ASP A 9 -8.57 -6.35 7.90
N MET A 10 -9.90 -6.28 7.98
CA MET A 10 -10.68 -6.34 9.23
C MET A 10 -10.22 -5.30 10.27
N LEU A 11 -9.73 -4.14 9.82
CA LEU A 11 -9.24 -3.05 10.66
C LEU A 11 -10.27 -1.93 10.80
N GLY A 12 -10.39 -1.38 12.01
CA GLY A 12 -11.12 -0.14 12.24
C GLY A 12 -10.26 1.08 11.91
N TRP A 13 -10.88 2.19 11.47
CA TRP A 13 -10.16 3.44 11.16
C TRP A 13 -9.34 3.97 12.34
N ARG A 14 -9.74 3.68 13.58
CA ARG A 14 -9.01 4.04 14.81
C ARG A 14 -7.69 3.31 15.00
N MET A 15 -7.49 2.19 14.30
CA MET A 15 -6.25 1.41 14.38
C MET A 15 -5.15 1.98 13.47
N ILE A 16 -5.46 2.99 12.66
CA ILE A 16 -4.49 3.63 11.77
C ILE A 16 -3.62 4.59 12.58
N ASN A 17 -2.32 4.29 12.70
CA ASN A 17 -1.38 5.13 13.45
C ASN A 17 -0.95 6.39 12.71
N SER A 18 -0.87 6.34 11.38
CA SER A 18 -0.37 7.44 10.56
C SER A 18 -0.97 7.38 9.16
N VAL A 19 -1.22 8.55 8.59
CA VAL A 19 -1.68 8.70 7.21
C VAL A 19 -0.63 9.49 6.47
N VAL A 20 -0.05 8.88 5.43
CA VAL A 20 0.92 9.51 4.52
C VAL A 20 0.20 9.85 3.22
N LEU A 21 0.36 11.10 2.76
CA LEU A 21 -0.21 11.58 1.50
C LEU A 21 0.87 11.57 0.41
N VAL A 22 0.60 10.87 -0.69
CA VAL A 22 1.54 10.72 -1.81
C VAL A 22 0.88 11.14 -3.13
N GLY A 23 1.63 11.86 -3.97
CA GLY A 23 1.22 12.28 -5.31
C GLY A 23 0.56 13.67 -5.36
N ALA A 24 0.72 14.35 -6.50
CA ALA A 24 0.35 15.76 -6.69
C ALA A 24 -1.10 16.11 -6.33
N SER A 25 -2.05 15.21 -6.63
CA SER A 25 -3.48 15.47 -6.37
C SER A 25 -3.84 15.57 -4.89
N THR A 26 -2.95 15.12 -4.00
CA THR A 26 -3.12 15.26 -2.54
C THR A 26 -2.92 16.69 -2.06
N ARG A 27 -2.35 17.60 -2.87
CA ARG A 27 -2.24 19.04 -2.57
C ARG A 27 -3.59 19.77 -2.54
N ILE A 28 -4.63 19.19 -3.13
CA ILE A 28 -5.96 19.78 -3.18
C ILE A 28 -6.52 19.92 -1.75
N PRO A 29 -6.80 21.15 -1.27
CA PRO A 29 -7.22 21.38 0.12
C PRO A 29 -8.50 20.63 0.51
N MET A 30 -9.46 20.53 -0.42
CA MET A 30 -10.72 19.82 -0.18
C MET A 30 -10.50 18.33 0.09
N LYS A 31 -9.57 17.68 -0.63
CA LYS A 31 -9.23 16.26 -0.38
C LYS A 31 -8.58 16.08 0.99
N LYS A 32 -7.67 16.97 1.37
CA LYS A 32 -7.05 16.95 2.72
C LYS A 32 -8.12 17.11 3.81
N LYS A 33 -9.10 17.99 3.62
CA LYS A 33 -10.22 18.17 4.54
C LYS A 33 -11.06 16.89 4.69
N ILE A 34 -11.51 16.30 3.58
CA ILE A 34 -12.29 15.05 3.60
C ILE A 34 -11.54 13.93 4.35
N LEU A 35 -10.22 13.81 4.14
CA LEU A 35 -9.41 12.81 4.80
C LEU A 35 -9.21 13.08 6.31
N ARG A 36 -9.01 14.34 6.70
CA ARG A 36 -8.97 14.74 8.13
C ARG A 36 -10.28 14.42 8.84
N ASP A 37 -11.40 14.76 8.21
CA ASP A 37 -12.74 14.49 8.74
C ASP A 37 -13.00 12.97 8.84
N PHE A 38 -12.54 12.19 7.86
CA PHE A 38 -12.67 10.73 7.86
C PHE A 38 -11.86 10.05 8.97
N PHE A 39 -10.60 10.45 9.16
CA PHE A 39 -9.71 9.84 10.15
C PHE A 39 -9.79 10.50 11.54
N GLY A 40 -10.49 11.62 11.67
CA GLY A 40 -10.63 12.35 12.94
C GLY A 40 -9.33 12.98 13.44
N VAL A 41 -8.37 13.24 12.55
CA VAL A 41 -7.05 13.79 12.89
C VAL A 41 -6.89 15.22 12.36
N LYS A 42 -6.25 16.08 13.17
CA LYS A 42 -6.04 17.49 12.83
C LYS A 42 -4.98 17.64 11.72
N ASP A 43 -3.91 16.87 11.80
CA ASP A 43 -2.80 16.88 10.85
C ASP A 43 -2.60 15.49 10.24
N LEU A 44 -2.49 15.47 8.92
CA LEU A 44 -2.07 14.29 8.16
C LEU A 44 -0.56 14.42 7.97
N ASN A 45 0.20 13.37 8.27
CA ASN A 45 1.65 13.40 8.12
C ASN A 45 2.00 13.69 6.65
N SER A 46 2.73 14.78 6.47
CA SER A 46 3.17 15.27 5.17
C SER A 46 4.67 15.48 5.23
N PRO A 47 5.49 14.49 4.88
CA PRO A 47 6.89 14.75 4.64
C PRO A 47 7.05 15.73 3.46
N THR A 48 8.23 16.32 3.41
CA THR A 48 8.61 17.58 2.77
C THR A 48 8.41 17.67 1.25
N ASN A 49 8.07 16.59 0.53
CA ASN A 49 7.73 16.67 -0.90
C ASN A 49 6.91 15.46 -1.43
N HIS A 50 5.59 15.63 -1.57
CA HIS A 50 4.65 14.60 -2.07
C HIS A 50 4.94 14.01 -3.46
N ASP A 51 5.76 14.68 -4.28
CA ASP A 51 6.03 14.25 -5.65
C ASP A 51 7.23 13.29 -5.75
N GLU A 52 8.15 13.35 -4.78
CA GLU A 52 9.41 12.62 -4.81
C GLU A 52 9.38 11.36 -3.93
N ASP A 53 8.41 11.26 -3.01
CA ASP A 53 8.30 10.14 -2.06
C ASP A 53 8.32 8.76 -2.74
N VAL A 54 7.64 8.62 -3.89
CA VAL A 54 7.60 7.37 -4.66
C VAL A 54 8.98 7.06 -5.26
N ALA A 55 9.65 8.07 -5.82
CA ALA A 55 10.98 7.90 -6.41
C ALA A 55 12.03 7.58 -5.36
N TYR A 56 11.94 8.22 -4.19
CA TYR A 56 12.81 7.95 -3.06
C TYR A 56 12.67 6.49 -2.57
N GLY A 57 11.43 6.02 -2.37
CA GLY A 57 11.17 4.63 -2.00
C GLY A 57 11.68 3.63 -3.05
N GLY A 58 11.52 3.96 -4.34
CA GLY A 58 12.07 3.18 -5.44
C GLY A 58 13.61 3.11 -5.42
N ALA A 59 14.29 4.22 -5.14
CA ALA A 59 15.74 4.26 -5.04
C ALA A 59 16.27 3.45 -3.84
N VAL A 60 15.57 3.51 -2.70
CA VAL A 60 15.90 2.67 -1.53
C VAL A 60 15.74 1.18 -1.87
N GLN A 61 14.65 0.80 -2.53
CA GLN A 61 14.43 -0.59 -2.95
C GLN A 61 15.46 -1.04 -4.00
N ALA A 62 15.84 -0.19 -4.95
CA ALA A 62 16.89 -0.48 -5.92
C ALA A 62 18.25 -0.69 -5.24
N THR A 63 18.58 0.11 -4.23
CA THR A 63 19.81 -0.04 -3.43
C THR A 63 19.81 -1.38 -2.69
N ASN A 64 18.68 -1.76 -2.09
CA ASN A 64 18.52 -3.06 -1.41
C ASN A 64 18.72 -4.25 -2.36
N LEU A 65 18.27 -4.14 -3.62
CA LEU A 65 18.45 -5.18 -4.64
C LEU A 65 19.85 -5.21 -5.27
N SER A 66 20.60 -4.11 -5.20
CA SER A 66 21.90 -3.99 -5.88
C SER A 66 23.10 -4.43 -5.02
N ASP A 67 22.85 -5.02 -3.83
CA ASP A 67 23.88 -5.39 -2.84
C ASP A 67 24.87 -4.26 -2.48
N VAL A 68 24.47 -3.01 -2.71
CA VAL A 68 25.25 -1.83 -2.32
C VAL A 68 25.07 -1.63 -0.82
N LYS A 69 26.15 -1.89 -0.07
CA LYS A 69 26.17 -1.65 1.37
C LYS A 69 25.98 -0.17 1.66
N SER A 70 24.82 0.18 2.20
CA SER A 70 24.55 1.48 2.79
C SER A 70 23.90 1.27 4.16
N ASP A 71 24.17 2.17 5.11
CA ASP A 71 23.56 2.08 6.45
C ASP A 71 22.02 2.15 6.42
N VAL A 72 21.46 2.66 5.31
CA VAL A 72 20.02 2.89 5.09
C VAL A 72 19.32 1.66 4.50
N SER A 73 20.03 0.79 3.79
CA SER A 73 19.46 -0.35 3.05
C SER A 73 19.66 -1.71 3.73
N ASN A 74 20.31 -1.75 4.91
CA ASN A 74 20.56 -3.01 5.58
C ASN A 74 19.24 -3.66 6.04
N ASN A 75 18.91 -4.79 5.42
CA ASN A 75 17.89 -5.75 5.87
C ASN A 75 16.43 -5.27 5.73
N ILE A 76 16.07 -4.66 4.60
CA ILE A 76 14.67 -4.36 4.27
C ILE A 76 14.01 -5.60 3.66
N LEU A 77 13.02 -6.16 4.36
CA LEU A 77 12.12 -7.19 3.82
C LEU A 77 10.82 -6.52 3.35
N LEU A 78 10.53 -6.65 2.05
CA LEU A 78 9.29 -6.17 1.45
C LEU A 78 8.35 -7.36 1.20
N LEU A 79 7.22 -7.39 1.90
CA LEU A 79 6.15 -8.36 1.69
C LEU A 79 4.97 -7.66 1.01
N ASP A 80 4.79 -7.92 -0.28
CA ASP A 80 3.71 -7.33 -1.08
C ASP A 80 2.56 -8.32 -1.31
N VAL A 81 1.43 -7.85 -1.79
CA VAL A 81 0.21 -8.64 -2.04
C VAL A 81 -0.29 -8.48 -3.46
N ASN A 82 -0.99 -9.50 -3.97
CA ASN A 82 -1.68 -9.40 -5.25
C ASN A 82 -3.01 -8.64 -5.08
N PRO A 83 -3.25 -7.52 -5.80
CA PRO A 83 -4.43 -6.66 -5.57
C PRO A 83 -5.76 -7.28 -6.02
N LEU A 84 -5.72 -8.29 -6.89
CA LEU A 84 -6.91 -8.89 -7.49
C LEU A 84 -6.90 -10.41 -7.35
N THR A 85 -8.08 -10.99 -7.20
CA THR A 85 -8.25 -12.44 -7.27
C THR A 85 -7.95 -12.89 -8.70
N ILE A 86 -7.00 -13.81 -8.84
CA ILE A 86 -6.68 -14.49 -10.10
C ILE A 86 -7.44 -15.80 -10.12
N GLY A 87 -8.00 -16.14 -11.27
CA GLY A 87 -8.60 -17.44 -11.49
C GLY A 87 -8.83 -17.71 -12.95
N ILE A 88 -9.44 -18.85 -13.22
CA ILE A 88 -9.72 -19.35 -14.56
C ILE A 88 -11.20 -19.70 -14.68
N GLU A 89 -11.75 -19.45 -15.86
CA GLU A 89 -13.11 -19.80 -16.19
C GLU A 89 -13.12 -21.18 -16.86
N MET A 90 -13.91 -22.12 -16.31
CA MET A 90 -14.13 -23.43 -16.89
C MET A 90 -15.62 -23.72 -16.93
N ALA A 91 -16.14 -24.09 -18.10
CA ALA A 91 -17.54 -24.50 -18.27
C ALA A 91 -18.55 -23.54 -17.61
N ASP A 92 -18.39 -22.23 -17.83
CA ASP A 92 -19.24 -21.15 -17.29
C ASP A 92 -19.16 -20.99 -15.75
N VAL A 93 -18.15 -21.59 -15.10
CA VAL A 93 -17.86 -21.45 -13.67
C VAL A 93 -16.48 -20.83 -13.48
N MET A 94 -16.43 -19.72 -12.75
CA MET A 94 -15.19 -19.07 -12.36
C MET A 94 -14.53 -19.78 -11.18
N THR A 95 -13.40 -20.44 -11.41
CA THR A 95 -12.56 -21.03 -10.38
C THR A 95 -11.51 -20.04 -9.94
N LYS A 96 -11.47 -19.70 -8.64
CA LYS A 96 -10.46 -18.81 -8.06
C LYS A 96 -9.20 -19.61 -7.75
N LEU A 97 -8.06 -19.20 -8.30
CA LEU A 97 -6.75 -19.83 -8.05
C LEU A 97 -6.03 -19.12 -6.90
N PHE A 98 -5.90 -17.80 -6.99
CA PHE A 98 -5.29 -16.98 -5.96
C PHE A 98 -6.25 -15.89 -5.52
N THR A 99 -6.57 -15.84 -4.24
CA THR A 99 -7.48 -14.83 -3.70
C THR A 99 -6.72 -13.56 -3.30
N LYS A 100 -7.39 -12.41 -3.39
CA LYS A 100 -6.85 -11.14 -2.87
C LYS A 100 -6.78 -11.09 -1.33
N GLU A 101 -7.36 -12.05 -0.62
CA GLU A 101 -7.63 -11.99 0.84
C GLU A 101 -6.45 -12.44 1.71
N LYS A 102 -5.22 -12.35 1.16
CA LYS A 102 -3.88 -12.40 1.80
C LYS A 102 -3.00 -13.62 1.53
N PRO A 103 -2.54 -13.82 0.30
CA PRO A 103 -1.22 -14.40 0.06
C PRO A 103 -0.21 -13.29 -0.26
N HIS A 104 0.93 -13.31 0.46
CA HIS A 104 2.08 -12.48 0.11
C HIS A 104 2.69 -13.01 -1.19
N PHE A 105 3.14 -12.12 -2.07
CA PHE A 105 3.91 -12.51 -3.23
C PHE A 105 5.34 -12.90 -2.82
N PRO A 106 5.96 -13.94 -3.41
CA PRO A 106 5.46 -14.80 -4.49
C PRO A 106 4.37 -15.78 -4.04
N LEU A 107 3.38 -15.98 -4.93
CA LEU A 107 2.29 -16.92 -4.70
C LEU A 107 2.77 -18.33 -5.02
N THR A 108 2.64 -19.24 -4.06
CA THR A 108 2.87 -20.67 -4.26
C THR A 108 1.56 -21.41 -4.03
N GLU A 109 1.26 -22.37 -4.91
CA GLU A 109 0.25 -23.39 -4.63
C GLU A 109 0.90 -24.38 -3.64
N GLU A 110 0.52 -24.31 -2.37
CA GLU A 110 0.63 -25.49 -1.48
C GLU A 110 -0.63 -26.33 -1.59
#